data_AF-A0A553AE39-F1
#
_entry.id   AF-A0A553AE39-F1
#
_cell.length_a   1.000
_cell.length_b   1.000
_cell.length_c   1.000
_cell.angle_alpha   90.00
_cell.angle_beta   90.00
_cell.angle_gamma   90.00
#
_symmetry.space_group_name_H-M   'P 1'
#
loop_
_entity.id
_entity.type
_entity.pdbx_description
1 polymer ?
#
loop_
_entity_poly.entity_id
_entity_poly.type
_entity_poly.pdbx_seq_one_letter_code
_entity_poly.pdbx_strand_id
1 'polypeptide(L)'
;MKEDFLHYLWKYKKFDTANLRTAQGEDILLIDGGQYLQLAGPDFFNAQLIIGNQKWAGNVEIHIKSSDWYLHHHETDAAYENVILHVVWEHDAEIFRINNTEIPVLELKNHVPKDTLSNYHSLLTPKSWIFCEKQIATIDAFHFTNWQERLFFERLERKSKPIQDLLESTKQDWEAVLFCLLAKNFGLNTNGEAFLNSAQSVPFSIIRKESFEVENLESLLLGTTGLLAAEKEDAYYKDLQFRYSYLQHVYQIEKWHITPVQFFKHRPDNFPTIRLSQLANLYHQQRQLFSKMIAAHSIKDMYKLFTVSASPYWETHYQFDRNSPKKIKILSKSFIDLLIINTIIPIQFAYAQSQGKEIAEHLIELLQQVAPEQNAVIEKFDSFGIISKHAFDSQSLLQLKNEYCNKSRCLECGIGMTLLKSI
;
A
#
# COMPACT_ATOMS: atom_id res chain seq x y z
N MET A 1 -26.15 15.03 -6.47
CA MET A 1 -25.29 15.24 -5.29
C MET A 1 -24.94 13.87 -4.72
N LYS A 2 -23.85 13.71 -3.97
CA LYS A 2 -23.54 12.46 -3.25
C LYS A 2 -23.37 12.76 -1.76
N GLU A 3 -23.74 11.83 -0.90
CA GLU A 3 -23.66 11.99 0.57
C GLU A 3 -22.24 12.26 1.05
N ASP A 4 -21.23 11.62 0.43
CA ASP A 4 -19.82 11.88 0.73
C ASP A 4 -19.47 13.38 0.70
N PHE A 5 -20.13 14.18 -0.15
CA PHE A 5 -19.92 15.62 -0.18
C PHE A 5 -20.49 16.31 1.07
N LEU A 6 -21.66 15.91 1.53
CA LEU A 6 -22.26 16.43 2.76
C LEU A 6 -21.44 15.99 3.98
N HIS A 7 -20.95 14.75 4.00
CA HIS A 7 -20.01 14.28 5.02
C HIS A 7 -18.73 15.14 5.02
N TYR A 8 -18.18 15.47 3.85
CA TYR A 8 -17.04 16.39 3.72
C TYR A 8 -17.37 17.79 4.25
N LEU A 9 -18.52 18.35 3.86
CA LEU A 9 -18.95 19.68 4.31
C LEU A 9 -19.08 19.73 5.83
N TRP A 10 -19.74 18.73 6.42
CA TRP A 10 -19.94 18.63 7.86
C TRP A 10 -18.62 18.45 8.62
N LYS A 11 -17.85 17.42 8.25
CA LYS A 11 -16.57 17.05 8.90
C LYS A 11 -15.56 18.19 8.92
N TYR A 12 -15.46 18.94 7.82
CA TYR A 12 -14.49 20.03 7.68
C TYR A 12 -15.09 21.43 7.86
N LYS A 13 -16.36 21.51 8.29
CA LYS A 13 -17.12 22.76 8.50
C LYS A 13 -17.02 23.71 7.30
N LYS A 14 -17.24 23.19 6.09
CA LYS A 14 -17.12 23.92 4.80
C LYS A 14 -18.43 24.56 4.33
N PHE A 15 -19.15 25.15 5.26
CA PHE A 15 -20.41 25.87 5.07
C PHE A 15 -20.49 27.00 6.10
N ASP A 16 -21.39 27.95 5.91
CA ASP A 16 -21.60 29.03 6.88
C ASP A 16 -22.19 28.50 8.18
N THR A 17 -21.40 28.50 9.25
CA THR A 17 -21.81 28.04 10.58
C THR A 17 -22.37 29.16 11.46
N ALA A 18 -22.39 30.42 11.02
CA ALA A 18 -22.72 31.56 11.87
C ALA A 18 -24.23 31.73 12.11
N ASN A 19 -25.06 31.31 11.15
CA ASN A 19 -26.52 31.52 11.17
C ASN A 19 -27.27 30.25 10.77
N LEU A 20 -26.95 29.12 11.41
CA LEU A 20 -27.63 27.86 11.13
C LEU A 20 -29.01 27.85 11.79
N ARG A 21 -30.00 27.34 11.06
CA ARG A 21 -31.36 27.13 11.56
C ARG A 21 -31.87 25.76 11.16
N THR A 22 -32.70 25.17 12.02
CA THR A 22 -33.45 23.97 11.66
C THR A 22 -34.51 24.32 10.61
N ALA A 23 -34.99 23.32 9.86
CA ALA A 23 -36.15 23.47 8.98
C ALA A 23 -37.40 23.93 9.74
N GLN A 24 -37.47 23.60 11.04
CA GLN A 24 -38.50 24.03 11.98
C GLN A 24 -38.32 25.49 12.47
N GLY A 25 -37.20 26.15 12.13
CA GLY A 25 -36.94 27.56 12.42
C GLY A 25 -36.17 27.84 13.72
N GLU A 26 -35.67 26.81 14.40
CA GLU A 26 -34.88 26.95 15.63
C GLU A 26 -33.41 27.28 15.30
N ASP A 27 -32.79 28.19 16.06
CA ASP A 27 -31.37 28.51 15.88
C ASP A 27 -30.48 27.32 16.30
N ILE A 28 -29.44 27.05 15.50
CA ILE A 28 -28.44 26.01 15.76
C ILE A 28 -27.06 26.64 16.00
N LEU A 29 -26.42 26.30 17.12
CA LEU A 29 -25.00 26.56 17.35
C LEU A 29 -24.20 25.26 17.35
N LEU A 30 -23.32 25.12 16.36
CA LEU A 30 -22.42 23.97 16.23
C LEU A 30 -21.21 24.12 17.16
N ILE A 31 -21.16 23.34 18.24
CA ILE A 31 -20.01 23.31 19.17
C ILE A 31 -18.98 22.29 18.62
N ASP A 32 -19.41 21.06 18.41
CA ASP A 32 -18.61 19.96 17.88
C ASP A 32 -19.44 19.16 16.85
N GLY A 33 -18.85 18.86 15.69
CA GLY A 33 -19.49 18.09 14.63
C GLY A 33 -19.49 16.59 14.87
N GLY A 34 -18.80 16.11 15.90
CA GLY A 34 -18.68 14.70 16.23
C GLY A 34 -17.64 13.98 15.38
N GLN A 35 -17.53 12.67 15.59
CA GLN A 35 -16.55 11.79 14.95
C GLN A 35 -17.21 11.00 13.82
N TYR A 36 -16.69 11.14 12.60
CA TYR A 36 -17.15 10.34 11.47
C TYR A 36 -16.64 8.90 11.61
N LEU A 37 -17.52 7.96 11.98
CA LEU A 37 -17.12 6.60 12.34
C LEU A 37 -16.91 5.69 11.12
N GLN A 38 -17.64 5.92 10.01
CA GLN A 38 -17.65 5.02 8.84
C GLN A 38 -17.98 3.55 9.19
N LEU A 39 -18.80 3.37 10.23
CA LEU A 39 -19.29 2.08 10.70
C LEU A 39 -20.81 2.05 10.53
N ALA A 40 -21.43 0.89 10.78
CA ALA A 40 -22.88 0.77 10.80
C ALA A 40 -23.48 1.65 11.92
N GLY A 41 -24.65 2.24 11.62
CA GLY A 41 -25.33 3.21 12.49
C GLY A 41 -25.13 4.64 11.99
N PRO A 42 -25.45 5.64 12.84
CA PRO A 42 -25.41 7.04 12.43
C PRO A 42 -24.03 7.50 11.97
N ASP A 43 -23.99 8.40 10.99
CA ASP A 43 -22.76 8.86 10.35
C ASP A 43 -21.72 9.45 11.33
N PHE A 44 -22.15 10.38 12.18
CA PHE A 44 -21.28 11.10 13.12
C PHE A 44 -21.68 10.83 14.56
N PHE A 45 -20.72 10.32 15.33
CA PHE A 45 -20.89 10.01 16.73
C PHE A 45 -20.57 11.20 17.63
N ASN A 46 -21.43 11.43 18.63
CA ASN A 46 -21.20 12.36 19.73
C ASN A 46 -20.91 13.82 19.31
N ALA A 47 -21.68 14.33 18.35
CA ALA A 47 -21.75 15.75 18.06
C ALA A 47 -22.35 16.52 19.26
N GLN A 48 -21.94 17.78 19.40
CA GLN A 48 -22.44 18.68 20.44
C GLN A 48 -22.97 19.96 19.80
N LEU A 49 -24.25 20.24 20.05
CA LEU A 49 -25.01 21.33 19.43
C LEU A 49 -25.82 22.07 20.48
N ILE A 50 -26.14 23.34 20.23
CA ILE A 50 -27.27 24.02 20.90
C ILE A 50 -28.35 24.17 19.84
N ILE A 51 -29.57 23.69 20.14
CA ILE A 51 -30.75 23.89 19.28
C ILE A 51 -31.77 24.65 20.13
N GLY A 52 -32.15 25.84 19.68
CA GLY A 52 -32.90 26.80 20.51
C GLY A 52 -32.12 27.14 21.79
N ASN A 53 -32.69 26.77 22.95
CA ASN A 53 -32.08 27.01 24.26
C ASN A 53 -31.49 25.75 24.92
N GLN A 54 -31.51 24.61 24.24
CA GLN A 54 -31.10 23.32 24.79
C GLN A 54 -29.76 22.87 24.18
N LYS A 55 -28.81 22.50 25.05
CA LYS A 55 -27.58 21.82 24.63
C LYS A 55 -27.85 20.33 24.47
N TRP A 56 -27.44 19.78 23.33
CA TRP A 56 -27.57 18.38 22.96
C TRP A 56 -26.19 17.74 22.79
N ALA A 57 -26.09 16.45 23.15
CA ALA A 57 -24.96 15.59 22.83
C ALA A 57 -25.53 14.27 22.29
N GLY A 58 -25.13 13.88 21.08
CA GLY A 58 -25.71 12.74 20.39
C GLY A 58 -25.20 12.62 18.96
N ASN A 59 -25.89 11.85 18.14
CA ASN A 59 -25.43 11.52 16.80
C ASN A 59 -26.01 12.46 15.73
N VAL A 60 -25.29 12.58 14.62
CA VAL A 60 -25.76 13.30 13.43
C VAL A 60 -25.82 12.32 12.27
N GLU A 61 -26.95 12.35 11.56
CA GLU A 61 -27.17 11.56 10.35
C GLU A 61 -27.16 12.47 9.12
N ILE A 62 -26.65 11.99 7.99
CA ILE A 62 -26.57 12.76 6.75
C ILE A 62 -27.19 12.02 5.58
N HIS A 63 -28.13 12.68 4.89
CA HIS A 63 -28.71 12.17 3.64
C HIS A 63 -28.78 13.26 2.57
N ILE A 64 -29.02 12.88 1.31
CA ILE A 64 -29.37 13.89 0.29
C ILE A 64 -30.73 14.51 0.60
N LYS A 65 -31.71 13.68 0.94
CA LYS A 65 -33.09 14.11 1.21
C LYS A 65 -33.54 13.72 2.61
N SER A 66 -34.42 14.51 3.21
CA SER A 66 -35.05 14.12 4.48
C SER A 66 -35.84 12.82 4.35
N SER A 67 -36.52 12.59 3.22
CA SER A 67 -37.27 11.35 2.98
C SER A 67 -36.43 10.07 3.03
N ASP A 68 -35.12 10.17 2.82
CA ASP A 68 -34.22 9.02 2.82
C ASP A 68 -34.13 8.36 4.22
N TRP A 69 -34.49 9.09 5.28
CA TRP A 69 -34.68 8.55 6.62
C TRP A 69 -35.59 7.31 6.64
N TYR A 70 -36.72 7.38 5.92
CA TYR A 70 -37.69 6.30 5.80
C TYR A 70 -37.31 5.26 4.77
N LEU A 71 -36.60 5.68 3.72
CA LEU A 71 -36.08 4.76 2.70
C LEU A 71 -35.10 3.75 3.31
N HIS A 72 -34.34 4.19 4.32
CA HIS A 72 -33.38 3.37 5.04
C HIS A 72 -33.93 2.75 6.33
N HIS A 73 -35.22 2.92 6.61
CA HIS A 73 -35.91 2.35 7.78
C HIS A 73 -35.35 2.78 9.15
N HIS A 74 -34.71 3.95 9.21
CA HIS A 74 -34.11 4.48 10.45
C HIS A 74 -35.15 4.80 11.53
N GLU A 75 -36.40 5.06 11.13
CA GLU A 75 -37.53 5.27 12.04
C GLU A 75 -37.86 4.05 12.91
N THR A 76 -37.37 2.87 12.54
CA THR A 76 -37.56 1.61 13.28
C THR A 76 -36.28 1.05 13.88
N ASP A 77 -35.14 1.68 13.64
CA ASP A 77 -33.84 1.20 14.08
C ASP A 77 -33.38 1.92 15.36
N ALA A 78 -33.22 1.14 16.43
CA ALA A 78 -32.78 1.64 17.74
C ALA A 78 -31.39 2.30 17.70
N ALA A 79 -30.53 1.98 16.73
CA ALA A 79 -29.23 2.63 16.57
C ALA A 79 -29.35 4.15 16.29
N TYR A 80 -30.48 4.59 15.74
CA TYR A 80 -30.73 5.97 15.33
C TYR A 80 -31.52 6.78 16.36
N GLU A 81 -31.90 6.19 17.50
CA GLU A 81 -32.68 6.86 18.54
C GLU A 81 -31.94 8.09 19.12
N ASN A 82 -30.61 8.02 19.18
CA ASN A 82 -29.75 9.10 19.68
C ASN A 82 -29.38 10.14 18.60
N VAL A 83 -30.04 10.13 17.44
CA VAL A 83 -29.85 11.19 16.42
C VAL A 83 -30.49 12.49 16.92
N ILE A 84 -29.64 13.50 17.09
CA ILE A 84 -30.04 14.84 17.59
C ILE A 84 -30.23 15.85 16.46
N LEU A 85 -29.69 15.58 15.28
CA LEU A 85 -29.82 16.41 14.09
C LEU A 85 -29.72 15.54 12.84
N HIS A 86 -30.65 15.73 11.89
CA HIS A 86 -30.53 15.19 10.54
C HIS A 86 -30.07 16.29 9.60
N VAL A 87 -28.94 16.09 8.94
CA VAL A 87 -28.33 17.07 8.04
C VAL A 87 -28.57 16.64 6.60
N VAL A 88 -29.23 17.47 5.81
CA VAL A 88 -29.64 17.11 4.45
C VAL A 88 -29.22 18.14 3.42
N TRP A 89 -29.17 17.72 2.15
CA TRP A 89 -29.05 18.68 1.05
C TRP A 89 -30.40 19.35 0.76
N GLU A 90 -31.49 18.58 0.80
CA GLU A 90 -32.83 19.05 0.52
C GLU A 90 -33.80 18.52 1.58
N HIS A 91 -34.57 19.42 2.19
CA HIS A 91 -35.63 19.03 3.13
C HIS A 91 -36.96 18.84 2.39
N ASP A 92 -37.38 17.58 2.20
CA ASP A 92 -38.58 17.21 1.44
C ASP A 92 -39.62 16.39 2.23
N ALA A 93 -39.35 16.08 3.50
CA ALA A 93 -40.27 15.39 4.39
C ALA A 93 -39.93 15.69 5.87
N GLU A 94 -40.96 15.77 6.71
CA GLU A 94 -40.81 15.71 8.17
C GLU A 94 -40.38 14.29 8.57
N ILE A 95 -39.46 14.19 9.54
CA ILE A 95 -38.93 12.90 9.99
C ILE A 95 -39.09 12.72 11.50
N PHE A 96 -39.40 11.49 11.91
CA PHE A 96 -39.75 11.18 13.29
C PHE A 96 -38.93 10.02 13.84
N ARG A 97 -38.63 10.09 15.15
CA ARG A 97 -38.06 8.98 15.93
C ARG A 97 -39.12 7.91 16.22
N ILE A 98 -38.68 6.77 16.75
CA ILE A 98 -39.55 5.70 17.29
C ILE A 98 -40.63 6.22 18.23
N ASN A 99 -40.30 7.22 19.07
CA ASN A 99 -41.22 7.81 20.03
C ASN A 99 -42.13 8.90 19.43
N ASN A 100 -42.18 9.02 18.09
CA ASN A 100 -42.96 9.98 17.34
C ASN A 100 -42.60 11.46 17.61
N THR A 101 -41.40 11.72 18.15
CA THR A 101 -40.84 13.07 18.22
C THR A 101 -40.16 13.42 16.90
N GLU A 102 -40.40 14.63 16.42
CA GLU A 102 -39.75 15.13 15.22
C GLU A 102 -38.24 15.31 15.46
N ILE A 103 -37.44 14.96 14.47
CA ILE A 103 -35.98 15.16 14.50
C ILE A 103 -35.67 16.52 13.89
N PRO A 104 -34.91 17.40 14.57
CA PRO A 104 -34.45 18.64 13.98
C PRO A 104 -33.68 18.39 12.68
N VAL A 105 -34.01 19.13 11.62
CA VAL A 105 -33.37 18.99 10.30
C VAL A 105 -32.56 20.24 9.96
N LEU A 106 -31.32 20.11 9.51
CA LEU A 106 -30.53 21.20 8.93
C LEU A 106 -30.36 21.00 7.42
N GLU A 107 -30.87 21.93 6.62
CA GLU A 107 -30.69 21.92 5.16
C GLU A 107 -29.43 22.70 4.74
N LEU A 108 -28.41 22.02 4.20
CA LEU A 108 -27.12 22.64 3.87
C LEU A 108 -27.10 23.43 2.57
N LYS A 109 -28.01 23.17 1.63
CA LYS A 109 -27.97 23.74 0.25
C LYS A 109 -27.84 25.26 0.21
N ASN A 110 -28.41 25.95 1.19
CA ASN A 110 -28.38 27.42 1.27
C ASN A 110 -27.18 27.96 2.08
N HIS A 111 -26.43 27.11 2.78
CA HIS A 111 -25.28 27.49 3.62
C HIS A 111 -23.93 27.20 2.95
N VAL A 112 -23.91 26.51 1.82
CA VAL A 112 -22.67 26.17 1.10
C VAL A 112 -22.31 27.27 0.09
N PRO A 113 -21.07 27.81 0.13
CA PRO A 113 -20.62 28.80 -0.85
C PRO A 113 -20.73 28.27 -2.28
N LYS A 114 -21.21 29.11 -3.20
CA LYS A 114 -21.37 28.75 -4.62
C LYS A 114 -20.07 28.29 -5.28
N ASP A 115 -18.94 28.87 -4.89
CA ASP A 115 -17.62 28.51 -5.41
C ASP A 115 -17.21 27.10 -4.99
N THR A 116 -17.45 26.71 -3.72
CA THR A 116 -17.21 25.35 -3.23
C THR A 116 -18.03 24.33 -4.03
N LEU A 117 -19.30 24.64 -4.30
CA LEU A 117 -20.19 23.78 -5.10
C LEU A 117 -19.70 23.67 -6.56
N SER A 118 -19.30 24.79 -7.16
CA SER A 118 -18.72 24.82 -8.51
C SER A 118 -17.43 24.00 -8.60
N ASN A 119 -16.53 24.16 -7.63
CA ASN A 119 -15.28 23.40 -7.54
C ASN A 119 -15.55 21.90 -7.38
N TYR A 120 -16.51 21.53 -6.56
CA TYR A 120 -16.95 20.13 -6.39
C TYR A 120 -17.41 19.52 -7.70
N HIS A 121 -18.30 20.20 -8.44
CA HIS A 121 -18.77 19.73 -9.74
C HIS A 121 -17.63 19.64 -10.76
N SER A 122 -16.74 20.62 -10.80
CA SER A 122 -15.57 20.62 -11.70
C SER A 122 -14.64 19.44 -11.42
N LEU A 123 -14.35 19.19 -10.13
CA LEU A 123 -13.48 18.11 -9.67
C LEU A 123 -14.07 16.73 -9.97
N LEU A 124 -15.35 16.50 -9.66
CA LEU A 124 -15.98 15.19 -9.88
C LEU A 124 -16.48 14.96 -11.31
N THR A 125 -16.35 15.94 -12.21
CA THR A 125 -16.62 15.72 -13.63
C THR A 125 -15.63 14.68 -14.16
N PRO A 126 -16.09 13.51 -14.64
CA PRO A 126 -15.20 12.45 -15.11
C PRO A 126 -14.20 12.95 -16.14
N LYS A 127 -12.94 12.56 -15.95
CA LYS A 127 -11.81 12.93 -16.81
C LYS A 127 -11.15 11.68 -17.39
N SER A 128 -10.14 11.90 -18.23
CA SER A 128 -9.50 10.81 -18.98
C SER A 128 -8.75 9.82 -18.08
N TRP A 129 -8.19 10.27 -16.95
CA TRP A 129 -7.39 9.38 -16.09
C TRP A 129 -7.46 9.64 -14.59
N ILE A 130 -7.42 10.91 -14.16
CA ILE A 130 -7.67 11.33 -12.77
C ILE A 130 -8.52 12.60 -12.75
N PHE A 131 -9.36 12.74 -11.74
CA PHE A 131 -10.30 13.86 -11.59
C PHE A 131 -9.63 15.24 -11.58
N CYS A 132 -8.47 15.35 -10.93
CA CYS A 132 -7.71 16.60 -10.84
C CYS A 132 -6.69 16.81 -11.98
N GLU A 133 -6.75 16.06 -13.09
CA GLU A 133 -5.69 16.05 -14.13
C GLU A 133 -5.35 17.43 -14.70
N LYS A 134 -6.30 18.37 -14.72
CA LYS A 134 -6.10 19.74 -15.23
C LYS A 134 -5.62 20.75 -14.18
N GLN A 135 -5.66 20.38 -12.90
CA GLN A 135 -5.44 21.29 -11.77
C GLN A 135 -4.34 20.81 -10.82
N ILE A 136 -3.91 19.55 -10.91
CA ILE A 136 -2.92 18.99 -9.98
C ILE A 136 -1.61 19.78 -9.94
N ALA A 137 -1.17 20.32 -11.09
CA ALA A 137 0.03 21.15 -11.19
C ALA A 137 -0.10 22.56 -10.58
N THR A 138 -1.32 23.01 -10.25
CA THR A 138 -1.54 24.32 -9.61
C THR A 138 -1.49 24.24 -8.08
N ILE A 139 -1.34 23.04 -7.52
CA ILE A 139 -1.22 22.85 -6.08
C ILE A 139 0.13 23.37 -5.61
N ASP A 140 0.10 24.16 -4.55
CA ASP A 140 1.31 24.63 -3.88
C ASP A 140 2.21 23.46 -3.44
N ALA A 141 3.51 23.63 -3.62
CA ALA A 141 4.49 22.57 -3.39
C ALA A 141 4.49 22.08 -1.93
N PHE A 142 4.28 22.96 -0.95
CA PHE A 142 4.23 22.57 0.46
C PHE A 142 3.02 21.68 0.75
N HIS A 143 1.85 22.04 0.24
CA HIS A 143 0.65 21.19 0.36
C HIS A 143 0.82 19.83 -0.33
N PHE A 144 1.46 19.81 -1.50
CA PHE A 144 1.71 18.57 -2.23
C PHE A 144 2.69 17.65 -1.49
N THR A 145 3.83 18.18 -1.03
CA THR A 145 4.85 17.42 -0.29
C THR A 145 4.28 16.82 1.00
N ASN A 146 3.54 17.61 1.79
CA ASN A 146 2.91 17.09 3.01
C ASN A 146 1.94 15.93 2.72
N TRP A 147 1.23 16.00 1.59
CA TRP A 147 0.36 14.90 1.17
C TRP A 147 1.16 13.67 0.69
N GLN A 148 2.28 13.88 -0.01
CA GLN A 148 3.16 12.79 -0.42
C GLN A 148 3.75 12.04 0.78
N GLU A 149 4.17 12.75 1.83
CA GLU A 149 4.65 12.13 3.07
C GLU A 149 3.57 11.25 3.68
N ARG A 150 2.36 11.79 3.87
CA ARG A 150 1.23 10.99 4.39
C ARG A 150 0.96 9.74 3.54
N LEU A 151 0.93 9.88 2.21
CA LEU A 151 0.76 8.74 1.31
C LEU A 151 1.88 7.71 1.46
N PHE A 152 3.11 8.17 1.65
CA PHE A 152 4.25 7.28 1.89
C PHE A 152 4.09 6.50 3.19
N PHE A 153 3.71 7.15 4.29
CA PHE A 153 3.40 6.48 5.56
C PHE A 153 2.27 5.45 5.41
N GLU A 154 1.13 5.85 4.83
CA GLU A 154 -0.01 4.94 4.58
C GLU A 154 0.43 3.71 3.75
N ARG A 155 1.34 3.92 2.79
CA ARG A 155 1.92 2.84 2.00
C ARG A 155 2.78 1.91 2.85
N LEU A 156 3.63 2.44 3.72
CA LEU A 156 4.48 1.65 4.62
C LEU A 156 3.64 0.83 5.60
N GLU A 157 2.62 1.41 6.21
CA GLU A 157 1.67 0.70 7.09
C GLU A 157 0.93 -0.42 6.35
N ARG A 158 0.52 -0.18 5.09
CA ARG A 158 -0.10 -1.23 4.29
C ARG A 158 0.91 -2.34 3.95
N LYS A 159 2.15 -1.98 3.66
CA LYS A 159 3.23 -2.91 3.31
C LYS A 159 3.79 -3.65 4.52
N SER A 160 3.60 -3.17 5.74
CA SER A 160 4.01 -3.86 6.97
C SER A 160 3.06 -5.00 7.35
N LYS A 161 1.78 -4.97 6.95
CA LYS A 161 0.82 -6.05 7.27
C LYS A 161 1.30 -7.44 6.81
N PRO A 162 1.69 -7.67 5.54
CA PRO A 162 2.22 -8.97 5.13
C PRO A 162 3.55 -9.35 5.82
N ILE A 163 4.31 -8.36 6.31
CA ILE A 163 5.54 -8.59 7.07
C ILE A 163 5.20 -9.12 8.46
N GLN A 164 4.17 -8.56 9.10
CA GLN A 164 3.65 -9.01 10.39
C GLN A 164 3.11 -10.45 10.27
N ASP A 165 2.32 -10.74 9.24
CA ASP A 165 1.81 -12.09 8.96
C ASP A 165 2.97 -13.11 8.80
N LEU A 166 4.01 -12.73 8.04
CA LEU A 166 5.20 -13.56 7.88
C LEU A 166 5.96 -13.73 9.19
N LEU A 167 6.07 -12.67 10.00
CA LEU A 167 6.77 -12.69 11.27
C LEU A 167 6.09 -13.65 12.26
N GLU A 168 4.76 -13.67 12.31
CA GLU A 168 4.00 -14.64 13.09
C GLU A 168 4.24 -16.06 12.59
N SER A 169 4.12 -16.30 11.28
CA SER A 169 4.32 -17.63 10.68
C SER A 169 5.74 -18.18 10.86
N THR A 170 6.73 -17.29 10.94
CA THR A 170 8.16 -17.63 11.12
C THR A 170 8.60 -17.63 12.58
N LYS A 171 7.67 -17.52 13.53
CA LYS A 171 7.96 -17.50 14.99
C LYS A 171 8.94 -16.39 15.36
N GLN A 172 8.72 -15.19 14.81
CA GLN A 172 9.50 -13.98 15.07
C GLN A 172 10.94 -14.01 14.51
N ASP A 173 11.23 -14.85 13.51
CA ASP A 173 12.53 -14.86 12.83
C ASP A 173 12.58 -13.84 11.69
N TRP A 174 13.07 -12.64 11.99
CA TRP A 174 13.24 -11.55 11.03
C TRP A 174 14.16 -11.88 9.84
N GLU A 175 15.15 -12.76 10.02
CA GLU A 175 16.02 -13.19 8.92
C GLU A 175 15.26 -14.10 7.94
N ALA A 176 14.36 -14.95 8.47
CA ALA A 176 13.46 -15.76 7.65
C ALA A 176 12.44 -14.90 6.87
N VAL A 177 11.89 -13.86 7.53
CA VAL A 177 11.00 -12.88 6.87
C VAL A 177 11.71 -12.16 5.73
N LEU A 178 12.93 -11.67 5.97
CA LEU A 178 13.75 -11.03 4.94
C LEU A 178 14.01 -11.98 3.77
N PHE A 179 14.35 -13.25 4.04
CA PHE A 179 14.59 -14.24 2.99
C PHE A 179 13.36 -14.47 2.12
N CYS A 180 12.18 -14.63 2.72
CA CYS A 180 10.93 -14.83 1.99
C CYS A 180 10.58 -13.62 1.10
N LEU A 181 10.73 -12.40 1.63
CA LEU A 181 10.43 -11.18 0.89
C LEU A 181 11.45 -10.88 -0.21
N LEU A 182 12.74 -11.18 0.02
CA LEU A 182 13.74 -11.13 -1.03
C LEU A 182 13.43 -12.16 -2.11
N ALA A 183 13.15 -13.42 -1.76
CA ALA A 183 12.75 -14.45 -2.72
C ALA A 183 11.57 -13.98 -3.59
N LYS A 184 10.50 -13.47 -2.97
CA LYS A 184 9.35 -12.90 -3.68
C LYS A 184 9.78 -11.83 -4.69
N ASN A 185 10.59 -10.86 -4.29
CA ASN A 185 10.99 -9.76 -5.17
C ASN A 185 12.02 -10.17 -6.23
N PHE A 186 12.82 -11.22 -5.98
CA PHE A 186 13.66 -11.85 -7.00
C PHE A 186 12.86 -12.54 -8.10
N GLY A 187 11.66 -13.01 -7.80
CA GLY A 187 10.71 -13.52 -8.79
C GLY A 187 10.03 -12.43 -9.64
N LEU A 188 10.18 -11.14 -9.30
CA LEU A 188 9.49 -10.02 -9.95
C LEU A 188 7.96 -10.24 -10.00
N ASN A 189 7.26 -9.53 -10.89
CA ASN A 189 5.80 -9.62 -11.01
C ASN A 189 5.29 -10.99 -11.51
N THR A 190 6.14 -11.78 -12.17
CA THR A 190 5.71 -13.03 -12.84
C THR A 190 5.94 -14.26 -11.97
N ASN A 191 7.10 -14.37 -11.32
CA ASN A 191 7.50 -15.54 -10.53
C ASN A 191 7.51 -15.25 -9.03
N GLY A 192 7.12 -14.06 -8.58
CA GLY A 192 7.24 -13.65 -7.18
C GLY A 192 6.49 -14.56 -6.20
N GLU A 193 5.25 -14.94 -6.51
CA GLU A 193 4.50 -15.88 -5.65
C GLU A 193 5.11 -17.28 -5.68
N ALA A 194 5.60 -17.76 -6.84
CA ALA A 194 6.27 -19.06 -6.93
C ALA A 194 7.54 -19.10 -6.08
N PHE A 195 8.33 -18.02 -6.08
CA PHE A 195 9.56 -17.91 -5.29
C PHE A 195 9.26 -17.76 -3.80
N LEU A 196 8.21 -17.01 -3.43
CA LEU A 196 7.75 -16.90 -2.05
C LEU A 196 7.34 -18.26 -1.49
N ASN A 197 6.48 -18.98 -2.22
CA ASN A 197 6.01 -20.31 -1.80
C ASN A 197 7.17 -21.30 -1.67
N SER A 198 8.12 -21.27 -2.61
CA SER A 198 9.37 -22.04 -2.53
C SER A 198 10.18 -21.70 -1.28
N ALA A 199 10.38 -20.40 -0.98
CA ALA A 199 11.10 -19.96 0.20
C ALA A 199 10.41 -20.38 1.51
N GLN A 200 9.07 -20.38 1.56
CA GLN A 200 8.30 -20.82 2.72
C GLN A 200 8.25 -22.35 2.88
N SER A 201 8.45 -23.10 1.79
CA SER A 201 8.45 -24.57 1.83
C SER A 201 9.65 -25.18 2.56
N VAL A 202 10.72 -24.40 2.76
CA VAL A 202 11.94 -24.84 3.45
C VAL A 202 12.14 -23.97 4.69
N PRO A 203 12.14 -24.56 5.90
CA PRO A 203 12.49 -23.84 7.12
C PRO A 203 13.80 -23.05 6.96
N PHE A 204 13.79 -21.77 7.30
CA PHE A 204 14.96 -20.90 7.10
C PHE A 204 16.21 -21.38 7.88
N SER A 205 16.03 -22.12 8.97
CA SER A 205 17.14 -22.77 9.69
C SER A 205 17.95 -23.72 8.79
N ILE A 206 17.30 -24.40 7.85
CA ILE A 206 17.96 -25.26 6.85
C ILE A 206 18.72 -24.41 5.84
N ILE A 207 18.08 -23.37 5.30
CA ILE A 207 18.74 -22.40 4.39
C ILE A 207 20.00 -21.83 5.06
N ARG A 208 19.90 -21.42 6.32
CA ARG A 208 21.04 -20.91 7.10
C ARG A 208 22.14 -21.96 7.25
N LYS A 209 21.78 -23.21 7.55
CA LYS A 209 22.74 -24.31 7.73
C LYS A 209 23.45 -24.68 6.42
N GLU A 210 22.75 -24.65 5.30
CA GLU A 210 23.31 -24.98 3.98
C GLU A 210 24.01 -23.81 3.29
N SER A 211 23.93 -22.59 3.85
CA SER A 211 24.54 -21.39 3.26
C SER A 211 26.06 -21.43 3.13
N PHE A 212 26.75 -22.39 3.74
CA PHE A 212 28.21 -22.55 3.63
C PHE A 212 28.64 -23.08 2.25
N GLU A 213 27.76 -23.78 1.54
CA GLU A 213 28.02 -24.34 0.21
C GLU A 213 26.95 -23.83 -0.77
N VAL A 214 27.35 -23.02 -1.76
CA VAL A 214 26.39 -22.34 -2.64
C VAL A 214 25.57 -23.33 -3.47
N GLU A 215 26.15 -24.44 -3.88
CA GLU A 215 25.49 -25.50 -4.63
C GLU A 215 24.36 -26.15 -3.82
N ASN A 216 24.49 -26.24 -2.49
CA ASN A 216 23.41 -26.73 -1.64
C ASN A 216 22.23 -25.75 -1.63
N LEU A 217 22.50 -24.45 -1.49
CA LEU A 217 21.46 -23.42 -1.61
C LEU A 217 20.80 -23.40 -2.98
N GLU A 218 21.58 -23.46 -4.06
CA GLU A 218 21.06 -23.52 -5.42
C GLU A 218 20.20 -24.77 -5.62
N SER A 219 20.63 -25.92 -5.11
CA SER A 219 19.86 -27.16 -5.21
C SER A 219 18.49 -27.05 -4.50
N LEU A 220 18.43 -26.43 -3.32
CA LEU A 220 17.18 -26.21 -2.59
C LEU A 220 16.26 -25.23 -3.35
N LEU A 221 16.77 -24.09 -3.79
CA LEU A 221 15.99 -23.05 -4.46
C LEU A 221 15.49 -23.49 -5.85
N LEU A 222 16.34 -24.15 -6.65
CA LEU A 222 15.98 -24.67 -7.97
C LEU A 222 15.10 -25.91 -7.85
N GLY A 223 15.37 -26.79 -6.88
CA GLY A 223 14.58 -27.99 -6.64
C GLY A 223 13.16 -27.69 -6.21
N THR A 224 12.98 -26.80 -5.22
CA THR A 224 11.65 -26.42 -4.71
C THR A 224 10.81 -25.63 -5.71
N THR A 225 11.42 -25.04 -6.74
CA THR A 225 10.71 -24.40 -7.86
C THR A 225 10.47 -25.33 -9.05
N GLY A 226 10.83 -26.62 -8.93
CA GLY A 226 10.66 -27.63 -9.98
C GLY A 226 11.65 -27.56 -11.13
N LEU A 227 12.66 -26.68 -11.04
CA LEU A 227 13.67 -26.53 -12.09
C LEU A 227 14.64 -27.72 -12.16
N LEU A 228 14.60 -28.64 -11.19
CA LEU A 228 15.40 -29.88 -11.15
C LEU A 228 14.56 -31.16 -11.36
N ALA A 229 13.33 -31.04 -11.87
CA ALA A 229 12.41 -32.16 -12.03
C ALA A 229 12.56 -32.94 -13.35
N ALA A 230 13.28 -32.40 -14.33
CA ALA A 230 13.50 -33.05 -15.62
C ALA A 230 14.77 -33.93 -15.61
N GLU A 231 14.91 -34.78 -16.61
CA GLU A 231 16.18 -35.46 -16.90
C GLU A 231 17.01 -34.61 -17.87
N LYS A 232 18.28 -34.38 -17.53
CA LYS A 232 19.23 -33.59 -18.34
C LYS A 232 20.61 -34.22 -18.27
N GLU A 233 21.43 -33.99 -19.29
CA GLU A 233 22.76 -34.59 -19.39
C GLU A 233 23.85 -33.76 -18.70
N ASP A 234 23.61 -32.46 -18.50
CA ASP A 234 24.54 -31.52 -17.86
C ASP A 234 25.01 -32.00 -16.47
N ALA A 235 26.34 -32.01 -16.27
CA ALA A 235 26.96 -32.50 -15.05
C ALA A 235 26.62 -31.66 -13.82
N TYR A 236 26.52 -30.33 -13.97
CA TYR A 236 26.15 -29.44 -12.89
C TYR A 236 24.67 -29.58 -12.53
N TYR A 237 23.80 -29.79 -13.52
CA TYR A 237 22.40 -30.14 -13.28
C TYR A 237 22.26 -31.44 -12.45
N LYS A 238 22.96 -32.50 -12.86
CA LYS A 238 22.95 -33.80 -12.16
C LYS A 238 23.47 -33.69 -10.73
N ASP A 239 24.52 -32.90 -10.51
CA ASP A 239 25.03 -32.60 -9.17
C ASP A 239 23.99 -31.89 -8.29
N LEU A 240 23.35 -30.83 -8.80
CA LEU A 240 22.29 -30.13 -8.06
C LEU A 240 21.08 -31.03 -7.78
N GLN A 241 20.69 -31.89 -8.72
CA GLN A 241 19.58 -32.83 -8.54
C GLN A 241 19.90 -33.88 -7.45
N PHE A 242 21.13 -34.40 -7.44
CA PHE A 242 21.61 -35.31 -6.40
C PHE A 242 21.61 -34.63 -5.02
N ARG A 243 22.18 -33.43 -4.92
CA ARG A 243 22.21 -32.62 -3.68
C ARG A 243 20.80 -32.34 -3.17
N TYR A 244 19.89 -31.92 -4.04
CA TYR A 244 18.52 -31.66 -3.66
C TYR A 244 17.85 -32.92 -3.09
N SER A 245 17.98 -34.05 -3.77
CA SER A 245 17.43 -35.33 -3.31
C SER A 245 17.99 -35.76 -1.95
N TYR A 246 19.29 -35.57 -1.75
CA TYR A 246 19.96 -35.82 -0.47
C TYR A 246 19.43 -34.90 0.64
N LEU A 247 19.36 -33.59 0.40
CA LEU A 247 18.88 -32.61 1.39
C LEU A 247 17.41 -32.82 1.72
N GLN A 248 16.57 -33.17 0.73
CA GLN A 248 15.18 -33.55 0.97
C GLN A 248 15.09 -34.73 1.94
N HIS A 249 15.92 -35.76 1.76
CA HIS A 249 15.97 -36.92 2.65
C HIS A 249 16.49 -36.56 4.04
N VAL A 250 17.60 -35.82 4.14
CA VAL A 250 18.23 -35.45 5.42
C VAL A 250 17.31 -34.58 6.27
N TYR A 251 16.63 -33.62 5.65
CA TYR A 251 15.79 -32.66 6.36
C TYR A 251 14.31 -33.01 6.35
N GLN A 252 13.92 -34.13 5.75
CA GLN A 252 12.52 -34.56 5.62
C GLN A 252 11.64 -33.47 5.00
N ILE A 253 12.16 -32.79 3.96
CA ILE A 253 11.44 -31.71 3.28
C ILE A 253 10.28 -32.35 2.51
N GLU A 254 9.06 -32.00 2.88
CA GLU A 254 7.86 -32.50 2.21
C GLU A 254 7.84 -32.09 0.74
N LYS A 255 7.36 -33.00 -0.11
CA LYS A 255 7.06 -32.67 -1.50
C LYS A 255 5.82 -31.80 -1.53
N TRP A 256 6.02 -30.50 -1.66
CA TRP A 256 4.93 -29.53 -1.78
C TRP A 256 4.51 -29.35 -3.25
N HIS A 257 3.32 -28.77 -3.46
CA HIS A 257 2.80 -28.50 -4.80
C HIS A 257 3.62 -27.40 -5.51
N ILE A 258 4.54 -27.82 -6.37
CA ILE A 258 5.42 -26.92 -7.12
C ILE A 258 4.59 -26.01 -8.03
N THR A 259 4.72 -24.69 -7.83
CA THR A 259 4.20 -23.70 -8.78
C THR A 259 5.21 -23.52 -9.91
N PRO A 260 4.87 -23.83 -11.19
CA PRO A 260 5.82 -23.75 -12.29
C PRO A 260 6.29 -22.31 -12.53
N VAL A 261 7.61 -22.12 -12.50
CA VAL A 261 8.23 -20.83 -12.82
C VAL A 261 8.19 -20.56 -14.33
N GLN A 262 8.01 -19.30 -14.68
CA GLN A 262 7.86 -18.84 -16.05
C GLN A 262 9.17 -18.24 -16.57
N PHE A 263 9.57 -18.66 -17.78
CA PHE A 263 10.66 -18.02 -18.53
C PHE A 263 10.14 -17.04 -19.58
N PHE A 264 8.89 -17.21 -20.02
CA PHE A 264 8.27 -16.37 -21.04
C PHE A 264 8.13 -14.92 -20.57
N LYS A 265 8.33 -13.95 -21.48
CA LYS A 265 8.36 -12.50 -21.22
C LYS A 265 9.52 -11.97 -20.38
N HIS A 266 10.47 -12.83 -19.97
CA HIS A 266 11.70 -12.39 -19.32
C HIS A 266 12.85 -12.23 -20.32
N ARG A 267 13.70 -11.22 -20.09
CA ARG A 267 15.03 -11.18 -20.70
C ARG A 267 15.91 -12.26 -20.02
N PRO A 268 16.94 -12.81 -20.69
CA PRO A 268 17.76 -13.89 -20.14
C PRO A 268 18.36 -13.61 -18.75
N ASP A 269 18.82 -12.39 -18.49
CA ASP A 269 19.37 -11.99 -17.19
C ASP A 269 18.30 -11.99 -16.06
N ASN A 270 17.01 -12.03 -16.40
CA ASN A 270 15.88 -12.11 -15.46
C ASN A 270 15.26 -13.52 -15.39
N PHE A 271 15.87 -14.53 -16.02
CA PHE A 271 15.37 -15.89 -15.93
C PHE A 271 15.42 -16.41 -14.49
N PRO A 272 14.46 -17.28 -14.10
CA PRO A 272 14.36 -17.76 -12.73
C PRO A 272 15.62 -18.52 -12.28
N THR A 273 16.28 -19.25 -13.19
CA THR A 273 17.59 -19.90 -12.95
C THR A 273 18.64 -18.91 -12.46
N ILE A 274 18.75 -17.77 -13.14
CA ILE A 274 19.73 -16.72 -12.80
C ILE A 274 19.35 -16.04 -11.48
N ARG A 275 18.06 -15.71 -11.30
CA ARG A 275 17.59 -15.03 -10.08
C ARG A 275 17.75 -15.90 -8.83
N LEU A 276 17.44 -17.19 -8.90
CA LEU A 276 17.63 -18.11 -7.79
C LEU A 276 19.12 -18.31 -7.47
N SER A 277 19.97 -18.41 -8.50
CA SER A 277 21.43 -18.48 -8.30
C SER A 277 21.99 -17.22 -7.62
N GLN A 278 21.55 -16.04 -8.04
CA GLN A 278 21.94 -14.77 -7.41
C GLN A 278 21.48 -14.67 -5.96
N LEU A 279 20.26 -15.16 -5.66
CA LEU A 279 19.74 -15.20 -4.28
C LEU A 279 20.52 -16.20 -3.41
N ALA A 280 20.88 -17.37 -3.94
CA ALA A 280 21.75 -18.33 -3.26
C ALA A 280 23.10 -17.68 -2.91
N ASN A 281 23.73 -17.03 -3.88
CA ASN A 281 25.00 -16.34 -3.68
C ASN A 281 24.90 -15.18 -2.67
N LEU A 282 23.77 -14.47 -2.64
CA LEU A 282 23.53 -13.43 -1.62
C LEU A 282 23.59 -14.00 -0.21
N TYR A 283 22.88 -15.09 0.06
CA TYR A 283 22.86 -15.70 1.40
C TYR A 283 24.13 -16.50 1.72
N HIS A 284 24.82 -17.00 0.71
CA HIS A 284 26.14 -17.61 0.88
C HIS A 284 27.20 -16.58 1.33
N GLN A 285 27.22 -15.40 0.68
CA GLN A 285 28.20 -14.36 0.96
C GLN A 285 27.83 -13.51 2.18
N GLN A 286 26.54 -13.22 2.37
CA GLN A 286 26.05 -12.34 3.41
C GLN A 286 25.44 -13.11 4.58
N ARG A 287 26.29 -13.61 5.48
CA ARG A 287 25.83 -14.10 6.78
C ARG A 287 25.17 -12.98 7.58
N GLN A 288 24.07 -13.29 8.27
CA GLN A 288 23.28 -12.35 9.09
C GLN A 288 22.88 -11.10 8.29
N LEU A 289 22.32 -11.31 7.10
CA LEU A 289 21.98 -10.22 6.18
C LEU A 289 20.98 -9.27 6.82
N PHE A 290 20.01 -9.75 7.60
CA PHE A 290 19.05 -8.89 8.29
C PHE A 290 19.74 -7.89 9.20
N SER A 291 20.63 -8.33 10.09
CA SER A 291 21.35 -7.44 11.01
C SER A 291 22.17 -6.39 10.25
N LYS A 292 22.81 -6.77 9.15
CA LYS A 292 23.56 -5.85 8.28
C LYS A 292 22.64 -4.84 7.60
N MET A 293 21.47 -5.27 7.11
CA MET A 293 20.49 -4.39 6.46
C MET A 293 19.87 -3.39 7.44
N ILE A 294 19.61 -3.79 8.69
CA ILE A 294 19.12 -2.86 9.73
C ILE A 294 20.20 -1.86 10.14
N ALA A 295 21.48 -2.26 10.17
CA ALA A 295 22.60 -1.37 10.48
C ALA A 295 23.02 -0.47 9.30
N ALA A 296 22.50 -0.70 8.09
CA ALA A 296 22.83 0.09 6.92
C ALA A 296 22.04 1.41 6.90
N HIS A 297 22.72 2.50 7.28
CA HIS A 297 22.16 3.87 7.31
C HIS A 297 22.36 4.66 6.00
N SER A 298 22.93 4.04 4.97
CA SER A 298 23.12 4.70 3.67
C SER A 298 22.78 3.76 2.52
N ILE A 299 22.25 4.32 1.44
CA ILE A 299 22.00 3.59 0.19
C ILE A 299 23.29 2.95 -0.35
N LYS A 300 24.43 3.61 -0.17
CA LYS A 300 25.74 3.07 -0.58
C LYS A 300 26.07 1.77 0.15
N ASP A 301 25.77 1.67 1.44
CA ASP A 301 26.02 0.45 2.20
C ASP A 301 25.05 -0.66 1.81
N MET A 302 23.79 -0.33 1.53
CA MET A 302 22.84 -1.28 0.96
C MET A 302 23.32 -1.84 -0.38
N TYR A 303 23.81 -0.99 -1.29
CA TYR A 303 24.36 -1.44 -2.58
C TYR A 303 25.55 -2.40 -2.43
N LYS A 304 26.43 -2.18 -1.44
CA LYS A 304 27.56 -3.09 -1.17
C LYS A 304 27.07 -4.48 -0.77
N LEU A 305 26.01 -4.57 0.05
CA LEU A 305 25.44 -5.86 0.48
C LEU A 305 24.89 -6.68 -0.69
N PHE A 306 24.39 -6.02 -1.73
CA PHE A 306 23.88 -6.65 -2.96
C PHE A 306 24.90 -6.79 -4.09
N THR A 307 26.19 -6.56 -3.82
CA THR A 307 27.25 -6.77 -4.82
C THR A 307 27.55 -8.26 -4.99
N VAL A 308 26.66 -8.97 -5.68
CA VAL A 308 26.69 -10.43 -5.87
C VAL A 308 26.44 -10.81 -7.34
N SER A 309 26.88 -12.01 -7.72
CA SER A 309 26.66 -12.61 -9.03
C SER A 309 26.04 -14.00 -8.93
N ALA A 310 25.54 -14.53 -10.04
CA ALA A 310 25.24 -15.94 -10.17
C ALA A 310 26.53 -16.79 -10.10
N SER A 311 26.38 -18.08 -9.80
CA SER A 311 27.47 -19.06 -9.73
C SER A 311 28.20 -19.23 -11.09
N PRO A 312 29.47 -19.69 -11.10
CA PRO A 312 30.30 -19.76 -12.32
C PRO A 312 29.68 -20.54 -13.49
N TYR A 313 28.91 -21.60 -13.22
CA TYR A 313 28.17 -22.35 -14.25
C TYR A 313 27.31 -21.43 -15.12
N TRP A 314 26.63 -20.50 -14.47
CA TRP A 314 25.75 -19.57 -15.13
C TRP A 314 26.51 -18.60 -16.01
N GLU A 315 27.80 -18.31 -15.83
CA GLU A 315 28.51 -17.38 -16.73
C GLU A 315 28.41 -17.76 -18.21
N THR A 316 28.23 -19.05 -18.51
CA THR A 316 28.07 -19.57 -19.87
C THR A 316 26.66 -20.10 -20.15
N HIS A 317 25.73 -20.03 -19.19
CA HIS A 317 24.38 -20.59 -19.32
C HIS A 317 23.29 -19.62 -18.86
N TYR A 318 22.14 -19.62 -19.54
CA TYR A 318 20.92 -19.00 -19.02
C TYR A 318 19.89 -20.05 -18.61
N GLN A 319 19.98 -21.23 -19.22
CA GLN A 319 19.20 -22.41 -18.90
C GLN A 319 20.15 -23.61 -18.99
N PHE A 320 19.86 -24.67 -18.24
CA PHE A 320 20.64 -25.90 -18.31
C PHE A 320 20.68 -26.49 -19.74
N ASP A 321 21.80 -27.11 -20.11
CA ASP A 321 22.13 -27.66 -21.44
C ASP A 321 22.21 -26.63 -22.58
N ARG A 322 22.08 -25.33 -22.29
CA ARG A 322 22.08 -24.26 -23.30
C ARG A 322 23.22 -23.29 -23.10
N ASN A 323 24.27 -23.49 -23.89
CA ASN A 323 25.42 -22.60 -23.95
C ASN A 323 25.04 -21.19 -24.45
N SER A 324 25.73 -20.20 -23.90
CA SER A 324 25.67 -18.79 -24.27
C SER A 324 27.08 -18.18 -24.16
N PRO A 325 27.33 -17.04 -24.84
CA PRO A 325 28.57 -16.30 -24.68
C PRO A 325 28.84 -15.95 -23.21
N LYS A 326 30.11 -16.09 -22.80
CA LYS A 326 30.52 -15.89 -21.42
C LYS A 326 30.18 -14.46 -20.95
N LYS A 327 29.39 -14.36 -19.87
CA LYS A 327 28.99 -13.10 -19.24
C LYS A 327 28.74 -13.32 -17.76
N ILE A 328 29.41 -12.55 -16.91
CA ILE A 328 29.12 -12.52 -15.47
C ILE A 328 27.75 -11.91 -15.24
N LYS A 329 26.90 -12.60 -14.47
CA LYS A 329 25.51 -12.19 -14.23
C LYS A 329 25.36 -11.59 -12.84
N ILE A 330 25.68 -10.29 -12.73
CA ILE A 330 25.51 -9.49 -11.50
C ILE A 330 24.09 -8.96 -11.34
N LEU A 331 23.75 -8.51 -10.13
CA LEU A 331 22.57 -7.68 -9.90
C LEU A 331 22.75 -6.29 -10.52
N SER A 332 21.80 -5.85 -11.35
CA SER A 332 21.81 -4.48 -11.88
C SER A 332 21.41 -3.48 -10.80
N LYS A 333 21.92 -2.24 -10.87
CA LYS A 333 21.53 -1.15 -9.96
C LYS A 333 20.00 -1.00 -9.87
N SER A 334 19.32 -0.97 -11.02
CA SER A 334 17.85 -0.85 -11.09
C SER A 334 17.10 -1.97 -10.37
N PHE A 335 17.66 -3.19 -10.36
CA PHE A 335 17.06 -4.29 -9.63
C PHE A 335 17.32 -4.17 -8.14
N ILE A 336 18.50 -3.70 -7.72
CA ILE A 336 18.78 -3.41 -6.31
C ILE A 336 17.88 -2.28 -5.81
N ASP A 337 17.68 -1.22 -6.61
CA ASP A 337 16.73 -0.14 -6.30
C ASP A 337 15.32 -0.70 -6.05
N LEU A 338 14.86 -1.65 -6.88
CA LEU A 338 13.58 -2.34 -6.70
C LEU A 338 13.52 -3.11 -5.37
N LEU A 339 14.59 -3.81 -4.99
CA LEU A 339 14.67 -4.53 -3.71
C LEU A 339 14.64 -3.57 -2.53
N ILE A 340 15.36 -2.44 -2.62
CA ILE A 340 15.37 -1.40 -1.58
C ILE A 340 13.94 -0.88 -1.36
N ILE A 341 13.27 -0.48 -2.45
CA ILE A 341 11.92 0.09 -2.41
C ILE A 341 10.88 -0.91 -1.88
N ASN A 342 10.89 -2.15 -2.39
CA ASN A 342 9.79 -3.09 -2.13
C ASN A 342 10.04 -4.08 -0.99
N THR A 343 11.28 -4.20 -0.52
CA THR A 343 11.67 -5.15 0.55
C THR A 343 12.32 -4.43 1.71
N ILE A 344 13.41 -3.72 1.47
CA ILE A 344 14.26 -3.21 2.56
C ILE A 344 13.56 -2.10 3.35
N ILE A 345 13.05 -1.07 2.66
CA ILE A 345 12.39 0.06 3.32
C ILE A 345 11.16 -0.41 4.13
N PRO A 346 10.25 -1.24 3.59
CA PRO A 346 9.16 -1.82 4.38
C PRO A 346 9.60 -2.65 5.59
N ILE A 347 10.65 -3.46 5.46
CA ILE A 347 11.19 -4.27 6.57
C ILE A 347 11.79 -3.38 7.66
N GLN A 348 12.59 -2.37 7.28
CA GLN A 348 13.17 -1.43 8.24
C GLN A 348 12.06 -0.71 9.01
N PHE A 349 11.01 -0.26 8.31
CA PHE A 349 9.84 0.35 8.94
C PHE A 349 9.14 -0.60 9.93
N ALA A 350 8.79 -1.81 9.50
CA ALA A 350 8.10 -2.78 10.33
C ALA A 350 8.95 -3.19 11.56
N TYR A 351 10.26 -3.36 11.37
CA TYR A 351 11.17 -3.67 12.46
C TYR A 351 11.27 -2.52 13.46
N ALA A 352 11.43 -1.28 13.01
CA ALA A 352 11.46 -0.12 13.88
C ALA A 352 10.15 0.05 14.68
N GLN A 353 9.00 -0.16 14.03
CA GLN A 353 7.70 -0.15 14.69
C GLN A 353 7.62 -1.20 15.81
N SER A 354 8.13 -2.42 15.57
CA SER A 354 8.18 -3.47 16.61
C SER A 354 9.05 -3.10 17.82
N GLN A 355 9.97 -2.16 17.65
CA GLN A 355 10.85 -1.64 18.70
C GLN A 355 10.32 -0.33 19.32
N GLY A 356 9.14 0.15 18.92
CA GLY A 356 8.61 1.45 19.34
C GLY A 356 9.44 2.64 18.84
N LYS A 357 10.18 2.49 17.74
CA LYS A 357 11.03 3.53 17.14
C LYS A 357 10.37 4.12 15.91
N GLU A 358 10.51 5.43 15.76
CA GLU A 358 10.10 6.17 14.57
C GLU A 358 11.32 6.48 13.71
N ILE A 359 11.30 6.04 12.44
CA ILE A 359 12.44 6.16 11.51
C ILE A 359 12.04 6.74 10.14
N ALA A 360 10.84 7.28 10.03
CA ALA A 360 10.27 7.57 8.72
C ALA A 360 11.00 8.69 7.96
N GLU A 361 11.46 9.73 8.66
CA GLU A 361 12.31 10.77 8.07
C GLU A 361 13.55 10.15 7.41
N HIS A 362 14.22 9.23 8.12
CA HIS A 362 15.38 8.51 7.59
C HIS A 362 15.03 7.66 6.36
N LEU A 363 13.87 6.98 6.35
CA LEU A 363 13.42 6.20 5.19
C LEU A 363 13.14 7.09 3.97
N ILE A 364 12.61 8.31 4.19
CA ILE A 364 12.42 9.32 3.15
C ILE A 364 13.79 9.74 2.59
N GLU A 365 14.76 10.09 3.45
CA GLU A 365 16.12 10.46 3.04
C GLU A 365 16.81 9.37 2.21
N LEU A 366 16.60 8.09 2.57
CA LEU A 366 17.11 6.96 1.80
C LEU A 366 16.46 6.89 0.41
N LEU A 367 15.13 7.00 0.33
CA LEU A 367 14.42 6.94 -0.95
C LEU A 367 14.67 8.16 -1.84
N GLN A 368 15.01 9.31 -1.28
CA GLN A 368 15.44 10.50 -2.03
C GLN A 368 16.75 10.29 -2.79
N GLN A 369 17.57 9.32 -2.38
CA GLN A 369 18.83 8.95 -3.05
C GLN A 369 18.64 7.86 -4.12
N VAL A 370 17.44 7.28 -4.23
CA VAL A 370 17.11 6.23 -5.21
C VAL A 370 16.40 6.85 -6.40
N ALA A 371 16.75 6.39 -7.61
CA ALA A 371 16.12 6.88 -8.84
C ALA A 371 14.60 6.59 -8.84
N PRO A 372 13.78 7.49 -9.43
CA PRO A 372 12.35 7.27 -9.52
C PRO A 372 12.05 6.03 -10.38
N GLU A 373 11.00 5.30 -10.03
CA GLU A 373 10.56 4.17 -10.83
C GLU A 373 10.04 4.63 -12.19
N GLN A 374 10.35 3.86 -13.23
CA GLN A 374 9.88 4.09 -14.59
C GLN A 374 8.74 3.14 -14.91
N ASN A 375 7.52 3.69 -15.02
CA ASN A 375 6.34 2.96 -15.43
C ASN A 375 5.28 3.92 -15.99
N ALA A 376 4.28 3.36 -16.68
CA ALA A 376 3.23 4.13 -17.35
C ALA A 376 2.43 5.06 -16.40
N VAL A 377 2.34 4.75 -15.10
CA VAL A 377 1.66 5.63 -14.13
C VAL A 377 2.49 6.89 -13.89
N ILE A 378 3.80 6.73 -13.67
CA ILE A 378 4.71 7.86 -13.45
C ILE A 378 4.84 8.72 -14.71
N GLU A 379 5.00 8.10 -15.88
CA GLU A 379 5.01 8.81 -17.17
C GLU A 379 3.72 9.62 -17.39
N LYS A 380 2.58 9.08 -16.94
CA LYS A 380 1.30 9.78 -17.07
C LYS A 380 1.19 10.96 -16.10
N PHE A 381 1.67 10.85 -14.87
CA PHE A 381 1.77 12.01 -13.95
C PHE A 381 2.71 13.09 -14.47
N ASP A 382 3.84 12.71 -15.07
CA ASP A 382 4.77 13.64 -15.71
C ASP A 382 4.07 14.45 -16.82
N SER A 383 3.22 13.80 -17.62
CA SER A 383 2.41 14.49 -18.64
C SER A 383 1.41 15.52 -18.09
N PHE A 384 1.12 15.49 -16.78
CA PHE A 384 0.31 16.49 -16.06
C PHE A 384 1.15 17.52 -15.32
N GLY A 385 2.47 17.55 -15.50
CA GLY A 385 3.39 18.49 -14.86
C GLY A 385 3.89 18.06 -13.48
N ILE A 386 3.66 16.80 -13.07
CA ILE A 386 4.13 16.26 -11.78
C ILE A 386 5.35 15.38 -12.02
N ILE A 387 6.54 15.97 -11.86
CA ILE A 387 7.83 15.34 -12.13
C ILE A 387 8.32 14.61 -10.87
N SER A 388 8.58 13.30 -10.98
CA SER A 388 9.24 12.52 -9.93
C SER A 388 10.76 12.64 -10.02
N LYS A 389 11.41 13.13 -8.97
CA LYS A 389 12.89 13.27 -8.91
C LYS A 389 13.56 12.05 -8.31
N HIS A 390 12.85 11.35 -7.41
CA HIS A 390 13.38 10.20 -6.67
C HIS A 390 12.29 9.19 -6.32
N ALA A 391 12.68 8.02 -5.81
CA ALA A 391 11.77 6.93 -5.50
C ALA A 391 10.68 7.28 -4.49
N PHE A 392 10.94 8.22 -3.57
CA PHE A 392 9.89 8.73 -2.65
C PHE A 392 8.72 9.37 -3.42
N ASP A 393 9.00 10.10 -4.51
CA ASP A 393 7.96 10.72 -5.33
C ASP A 393 7.17 9.64 -6.08
N SER A 394 7.88 8.72 -6.74
CA SER A 394 7.21 7.67 -7.50
C SER A 394 6.35 6.78 -6.61
N GLN A 395 6.84 6.41 -5.41
CA GLN A 395 6.10 5.59 -4.47
C GLN A 395 4.84 6.29 -3.91
N SER A 396 4.94 7.60 -3.58
CA SER A 396 3.79 8.39 -3.13
C SER A 396 2.74 8.57 -4.24
N LEU A 397 3.16 8.83 -5.49
CA LEU A 397 2.25 8.93 -6.63
C LEU A 397 1.58 7.60 -6.98
N LEU A 398 2.31 6.49 -6.89
CA LEU A 398 1.72 5.16 -7.07
C LEU A 398 0.67 4.86 -6.00
N GLN A 399 0.92 5.28 -4.75
CA GLN A 399 -0.08 5.16 -3.68
C GLN A 399 -1.29 6.06 -3.94
N LEU A 400 -1.07 7.33 -4.32
CA LEU A 400 -2.12 8.28 -4.70
C LEU A 400 -3.03 7.69 -5.77
N LYS A 401 -2.44 7.17 -6.86
CA LYS A 401 -3.20 6.61 -7.97
C LYS A 401 -4.03 5.40 -7.55
N ASN A 402 -3.43 4.46 -6.83
CA ASN A 402 -4.09 3.18 -6.50
C ASN A 402 -5.12 3.31 -5.37
N GLU A 403 -4.82 4.08 -4.34
CA GLU A 403 -5.63 4.12 -3.11
C GLU A 403 -6.60 5.30 -3.04
N TYR A 404 -6.43 6.31 -3.89
CA TYR A 404 -7.34 7.46 -3.96
C TYR A 404 -7.94 7.63 -5.35
N CYS A 405 -7.13 7.85 -6.38
CA CYS A 405 -7.66 8.24 -7.69
C CYS A 405 -8.50 7.14 -8.35
N ASN A 406 -8.01 5.88 -8.37
CA ASN A 406 -8.75 4.74 -8.94
C ASN A 406 -10.05 4.45 -8.18
N LYS A 407 -10.08 4.80 -6.89
CA LYS A 407 -11.23 4.61 -6.00
C LYS A 407 -12.15 5.84 -5.93
N SER A 408 -11.87 6.89 -6.72
CA SER A 408 -12.62 8.15 -6.72
C SER A 408 -12.71 8.87 -5.36
N ARG A 409 -11.72 8.68 -4.47
CA ARG A 409 -11.70 9.25 -3.10
C ARG A 409 -11.17 10.69 -3.05
N CYS A 410 -11.62 11.55 -3.96
CA CYS A 410 -11.14 12.93 -4.06
C CYS A 410 -11.46 13.78 -2.82
N LEU A 411 -12.57 13.48 -2.12
CA LEU A 411 -13.00 14.16 -0.91
C LEU A 411 -12.17 13.78 0.33
N GLU A 412 -11.40 12.70 0.25
CA GLU A 412 -10.48 12.24 1.30
C GLU A 412 -9.01 12.50 0.93
N CYS A 413 -8.76 12.93 -0.30
CA CYS A 413 -7.44 13.18 -0.84
C CYS A 413 -6.98 14.61 -0.51
N GLY A 414 -5.79 14.78 0.06
CA GLY A 414 -5.22 16.11 0.38
C GLY A 414 -5.20 17.08 -0.81
N ILE A 415 -4.94 16.57 -2.02
CA ILE A 415 -4.99 17.35 -3.26
C ILE A 415 -6.43 17.78 -3.57
N GLY A 416 -7.38 16.83 -3.56
CA GLY A 416 -8.79 17.12 -3.87
C GLY A 416 -9.39 18.10 -2.86
N MET A 417 -9.13 17.90 -1.58
CA MET A 417 -9.56 18.81 -0.51
C MET A 417 -8.99 20.22 -0.67
N THR A 418 -7.77 20.36 -1.19
CA THR A 418 -7.16 21.67 -1.46
C THR A 418 -7.83 22.36 -2.64
N LEU A 419 -8.14 21.62 -3.72
CA LEU A 419 -8.87 22.17 -4.88
C LEU A 419 -10.32 22.58 -4.57
N LEU A 420 -10.92 22.01 -3.53
CA LEU A 420 -12.29 22.34 -3.11
C LEU A 420 -12.38 23.64 -2.32
N LYS A 421 -11.27 24.09 -1.71
CA LYS A 421 -11.27 25.34 -0.95
C LYS A 421 -11.48 26.50 -1.93
N SER A 422 -12.47 27.35 -1.65
CA SER A 422 -12.53 28.68 -2.22
C SER A 422 -11.28 29.46 -1.80
N ILE A 423 -10.69 30.21 -2.74
CA ILE A 423 -9.60 31.15 -2.47
C ILE A 423 -10.08 32.22 -1.48
#